data_AF-A0A944EF07-F1
#
_entry.id   AF-A0A944EF07-F1
#
_cell.length_a   1.000
_cell.length_b   1.000
_cell.length_c   1.000
_cell.angle_alpha   90.00
_cell.angle_beta   90.00
_cell.angle_gamma   90.00
#
_symmetry.space_group_name_H-M   'P 1'
#
loop_
_entity.id
_entity.type
_entity.pdbx_description
1 polymer ?
#
loop_
_entity_poly.entity_id
_entity_poly.type
_entity_poly.pdbx_seq_one_letter_code
_entity_poly.pdbx_strand_id
1 'polypeptide(L)'
;MQKGHSTMQFPVDDQMLSAWARLLGLDEEQAADVLQEIEQALRRSYAFRPLAVRHLNFEQLTADMDTDEFALMYLQFGLHRAGQDELAEEVMGRALASGAPARPTA
;
A
#
# COMPACT_ATOMS: atom_id res chain seq x y z
N MET A 1 7.63 -26.37 12.69
CA MET A 1 6.96 -25.10 13.01
C MET A 1 6.67 -24.40 11.69
N GLN A 2 5.42 -24.47 11.21
CA GLN A 2 5.02 -23.74 10.00
C GLN A 2 5.03 -22.24 10.35
N LYS A 3 5.95 -21.48 9.75
CA LYS A 3 5.88 -20.02 9.76
C LYS A 3 4.72 -19.65 8.84
N GLY A 4 3.53 -19.45 9.39
CA GLY A 4 2.45 -18.83 8.66
C GLY A 4 2.91 -17.44 8.24
N HIS A 5 3.18 -17.24 6.96
CA HIS A 5 3.17 -15.91 6.38
C HIS A 5 1.74 -15.39 6.59
N SER A 6 1.54 -14.59 7.63
CA SER A 6 0.25 -13.92 7.83
C SER A 6 0.16 -12.86 6.75
N THR A 7 -0.57 -13.18 5.68
CA THR A 7 -0.95 -12.22 4.64
C THR A 7 -1.73 -11.09 5.29
N MET A 8 -1.34 -9.85 5.02
CA MET A 8 -2.03 -8.67 5.53
C MET A 8 -3.49 -8.65 5.04
N GLN A 9 -4.40 -8.15 5.88
CA GLN A 9 -5.76 -7.80 5.43
C GLN A 9 -5.75 -6.36 4.89
N PHE A 10 -6.26 -6.18 3.67
CA PHE A 10 -6.40 -4.88 3.02
C PHE A 10 -7.80 -4.30 3.23
N PRO A 11 -7.97 -2.96 3.23
CA PRO A 11 -9.25 -2.29 3.54
C PRO A 11 -10.24 -2.29 2.35
N VAL A 12 -10.11 -3.24 1.42
CA VAL A 12 -10.95 -3.37 0.22
C VAL A 12 -11.21 -4.83 -0.11
N ASP A 13 -12.28 -5.10 -0.85
CA ASP A 13 -12.64 -6.44 -1.31
C ASP A 13 -12.01 -6.80 -2.66
N ASP A 14 -12.10 -8.08 -3.02
CA ASP A 14 -11.57 -8.62 -4.28
C ASP A 14 -12.23 -7.98 -5.52
N GLN A 15 -13.48 -7.51 -5.41
CA GLN A 15 -14.18 -6.86 -6.51
C GLN A 15 -13.55 -5.50 -6.81
N MET A 16 -13.24 -4.72 -5.77
CA MET A 16 -12.58 -3.43 -5.89
C MET A 16 -11.14 -3.60 -6.39
N LEU A 17 -10.40 -4.57 -5.86
CA LEU A 17 -9.05 -4.90 -6.35
C LEU A 17 -9.05 -5.28 -7.82
N SER A 18 -9.99 -6.13 -8.26
CA SER A 18 -10.13 -6.50 -9.67
C SER A 18 -10.47 -5.30 -10.56
N ALA A 19 -11.30 -4.38 -10.08
CA ALA A 19 -11.63 -3.16 -10.81
C ALA A 19 -10.39 -2.26 -11.00
N TRP A 20 -9.59 -2.07 -9.94
CA TRP A 20 -8.37 -1.27 -10.02
C TRP A 20 -7.30 -1.90 -10.90
N ALA A 21 -7.08 -3.22 -10.78
CA ALA A 21 -6.18 -3.96 -11.66
C ALA A 21 -6.54 -3.74 -13.14
N ARG A 22 -7.84 -3.84 -13.49
CA ARG A 22 -8.33 -3.59 -14.85
C ARG A 22 -8.09 -2.17 -15.32
N LEU A 23 -8.28 -1.16 -14.46
CA LEU A 23 -8.02 0.24 -14.80
C LEU A 23 -6.54 0.48 -15.13
N LEU A 24 -5.64 -0.23 -14.45
CA LEU A 24 -4.20 -0.14 -14.65
C LEU A 24 -3.70 -1.09 -15.75
N GLY A 25 -4.56 -1.92 -16.33
CA GLY A 25 -4.18 -2.91 -17.35
C GLY A 25 -3.33 -4.05 -16.79
N LEU A 26 -3.43 -4.32 -15.49
CA LEU A 26 -2.71 -5.40 -14.81
C LEU A 26 -3.42 -6.73 -14.99
N ASP A 27 -2.64 -7.80 -15.21
CA ASP A 27 -3.14 -9.16 -15.07
C ASP A 27 -3.22 -9.60 -13.59
N GLU A 28 -3.73 -10.81 -13.33
CA GLU A 28 -3.90 -11.32 -11.97
C GLU A 28 -2.58 -11.51 -11.22
N GLU A 29 -1.51 -11.91 -11.92
CA GLU A 29 -0.18 -12.12 -11.33
C GLU A 29 0.43 -10.76 -10.94
N GLN A 30 0.38 -9.79 -11.85
CA GLN A 30 0.82 -8.43 -11.60
C GLN A 30 0.02 -7.76 -10.48
N ALA A 31 -1.30 -7.97 -10.43
CA ALA A 31 -2.14 -7.45 -9.35
C ALA A 31 -1.76 -8.06 -7.98
N ALA A 32 -1.45 -9.36 -7.94
CA ALA A 32 -0.97 -10.03 -6.72
C ALA A 32 0.43 -9.51 -6.31
N ASP A 33 1.33 -9.32 -7.27
CA ASP A 33 2.66 -8.73 -7.03
C ASP A 33 2.54 -7.33 -6.41
N VAL A 34 1.63 -6.49 -6.91
CA VAL A 34 1.37 -5.15 -6.35
C VAL A 34 0.99 -5.24 -4.87
N LEU A 35 0.09 -6.16 -4.49
CA LEU A 35 -0.29 -6.37 -3.10
C LEU A 35 0.90 -6.82 -2.24
N GLN A 36 1.73 -7.70 -2.78
CA GLN A 36 2.94 -8.16 -2.09
C GLN A 36 3.96 -7.04 -1.91
N GLU A 37 4.14 -6.18 -2.91
CA GLU A 37 5.03 -5.02 -2.84
C GLU A 37 4.56 -4.00 -1.80
N ILE A 38 3.25 -3.73 -1.73
CA ILE A 38 2.64 -2.89 -0.70
C ILE A 38 2.92 -3.46 0.69
N GLU A 39 2.65 -4.76 0.91
CA GLU A 39 2.90 -5.40 2.20
C GLU A 39 4.39 -5.32 2.57
N GLN A 40 5.30 -5.58 1.63
CA GLN A 40 6.73 -5.46 1.86
C GLN A 40 7.16 -4.02 2.19
N ALA A 41 6.59 -3.03 1.52
CA ALA A 41 6.85 -1.62 1.80
C ALA A 41 6.42 -1.26 3.23
N LEU A 42 5.22 -1.67 3.64
CA LEU A 42 4.73 -1.48 5.01
C LEU A 42 5.61 -2.19 6.03
N ARG A 43 6.05 -3.44 5.75
CA ARG A 43 6.95 -4.19 6.63
C ARG A 43 8.31 -3.52 6.78
N ARG A 44 8.85 -2.92 5.72
CA ARG A 44 10.07 -2.11 5.79
C ARG A 44 9.86 -0.88 6.67
N SER A 45 8.79 -0.13 6.47
CA SER A 45 8.44 1.02 7.32
C SER A 45 8.29 0.63 8.79
N TYR A 46 7.64 -0.52 9.06
CA TYR A 46 7.52 -1.08 10.40
C TYR A 46 8.89 -1.41 11.02
N ALA A 47 9.85 -1.94 10.26
CA ALA A 47 11.19 -2.24 10.77
C ALA A 47 11.93 -0.98 11.24
N PHE A 48 11.64 0.18 10.65
CA PHE A 48 12.24 1.48 11.00
C PHE A 48 11.31 2.37 11.84
N ARG A 49 10.25 1.82 12.42
CA ARG A 49 9.21 2.59 13.12
C ARG A 49 9.77 3.43 14.29
N PRO A 50 9.21 4.63 14.54
CA PRO A 50 9.61 5.50 15.65
C PRO A 50 9.48 4.83 17.03
N LEU A 51 10.28 5.29 18.00
CA LEU A 51 10.23 4.81 19.39
C LEU A 51 8.83 4.85 19.99
N ALA A 52 8.06 5.90 19.70
CA ALA A 52 6.71 6.12 20.20
C ALA A 52 5.76 4.94 19.91
N VAL A 53 5.96 4.24 18.79
CA VAL A 53 5.08 3.16 18.32
C VAL A 53 5.73 1.78 18.33
N ARG A 54 6.94 1.64 18.89
CA ARG A 54 7.66 0.34 18.90
C ARG A 54 6.95 -0.78 19.66
N HIS A 55 6.10 -0.40 20.61
CA HIS A 55 5.31 -1.31 21.43
C HIS A 55 4.15 -1.94 20.66
N LEU A 56 3.76 -1.38 19.50
CA LEU A 56 2.75 -1.93 18.61
C LEU A 56 3.39 -2.93 17.63
N ASN A 57 2.66 -4.00 17.32
CA ASN A 57 3.03 -4.95 16.28
C ASN A 57 2.61 -4.44 14.89
N PHE A 58 2.95 -5.22 13.85
CA PHE A 58 2.70 -4.82 12.46
C PHE A 58 1.20 -4.67 12.20
N GLU A 59 0.43 -5.66 12.62
CA GLU A 59 -1.02 -5.73 12.40
C GLU A 59 -1.75 -4.59 13.10
N GLN A 60 -1.33 -4.21 14.31
CA GLN A 60 -1.88 -3.07 15.04
C GLN A 60 -1.57 -1.73 14.37
N LEU A 61 -0.42 -1.61 13.70
CA LEU A 61 -0.01 -0.38 13.01
C LEU A 61 -0.65 -0.21 11.64
N THR A 62 -1.13 -1.29 11.04
CA THR A 62 -1.80 -1.26 9.73
C THR A 62 -3.31 -1.46 9.83
N ALA A 63 -3.85 -1.75 11.01
CA ALA A 63 -5.28 -1.99 11.23
C ALA A 63 -6.17 -0.78 10.92
N ASP A 64 -5.63 0.43 11.01
CA ASP A 64 -6.35 1.69 10.77
C ASP A 64 -6.02 2.31 9.41
N MET A 65 -5.35 1.56 8.52
CA MET A 65 -5.12 1.99 7.13
C MET A 65 -6.46 2.16 6.43
N ASP A 66 -6.72 3.37 5.95
CA ASP A 66 -7.97 3.66 5.25
C ASP A 66 -7.89 3.26 3.76
N THR A 67 -9.06 3.28 3.12
CA THR A 67 -9.17 2.91 1.71
C THR A 67 -8.44 3.88 0.78
N ASP A 68 -8.32 5.16 1.13
CA ASP A 68 -7.70 6.17 0.28
C ASP A 68 -6.16 6.08 0.33
N GLU A 69 -5.59 5.88 1.52
CA GLU A 69 -4.19 5.54 1.75
C GLU A 69 -3.82 4.28 0.96
N PHE A 70 -4.64 3.23 1.07
CA PHE A 70 -4.42 2.00 0.32
C PHE A 70 -4.56 2.18 -1.19
N ALA A 71 -5.56 2.95 -1.66
CA ALA A 71 -5.76 3.23 -3.07
C ALA A 71 -4.58 3.99 -3.68
N LEU A 72 -4.00 4.95 -2.93
CA LEU A 72 -2.81 5.69 -3.37
C LEU A 72 -1.60 4.76 -3.51
N MET A 73 -1.38 3.88 -2.53
CA MET A 73 -0.32 2.88 -2.62
C MET A 73 -0.54 1.94 -3.80
N TYR A 74 -1.75 1.41 -3.96
CA TYR A 74 -2.10 0.52 -5.06
C TYR A 74 -1.91 1.17 -6.43
N LEU A 75 -2.34 2.43 -6.58
CA LEU A 75 -2.13 3.21 -7.79
C LEU A 75 -0.65 3.39 -8.09
N GLN A 76 0.16 3.77 -7.10
CA GLN A 76 1.58 4.01 -7.28
C GLN A 76 2.33 2.72 -7.69
N PHE A 77 2.19 1.65 -6.90
CA PHE A 77 2.85 0.37 -7.19
C PHE A 77 2.31 -0.27 -8.48
N GLY A 78 1.01 -0.15 -8.73
CA GLY A 78 0.40 -0.66 -9.95
C GLY A 78 0.85 0.08 -11.21
N LEU A 79 1.05 1.39 -11.16
CA LEU A 79 1.63 2.15 -12.28
C LEU A 79 3.07 1.72 -12.57
N HIS A 80 3.90 1.53 -11.54
CA HIS A 80 5.24 0.97 -11.72
C HIS A 80 5.20 -0.42 -12.35
N ARG A 81 4.31 -1.30 -11.87
CA ARG A 81 4.17 -2.65 -12.42
C ARG A 81 3.71 -2.65 -13.87
N ALA A 82 2.88 -1.68 -14.26
CA ALA A 82 2.43 -1.44 -15.63
C ALA A 82 3.49 -0.76 -16.52
N GLY A 83 4.67 -0.44 -16.00
CA GLY A 83 5.73 0.26 -16.75
C GLY A 83 5.46 1.74 -16.98
N GLN A 84 4.62 2.36 -16.16
CA GLN A 84 4.19 3.76 -16.24
C GLN A 84 4.87 4.61 -15.15
N ASP A 85 6.20 4.53 -15.04
CA ASP A 85 6.98 5.15 -13.97
C ASP A 85 6.78 6.67 -13.89
N GLU A 86 6.70 7.35 -15.04
CA GLU A 86 6.46 8.80 -15.10
C GLU A 86 5.10 9.19 -14.49
N LEU A 87 4.06 8.40 -14.75
CA LEU A 87 2.74 8.62 -14.16
C LEU A 87 2.74 8.32 -12.66
N ALA A 88 3.49 7.32 -12.20
CA ALA A 88 3.62 7.02 -10.77
C ALA A 88 4.26 8.19 -10.01
N GLU A 89 5.32 8.78 -10.57
CA GLU A 89 5.98 9.98 -10.03
C GLU A 89 5.06 11.20 -10.05
N GLU A 90 4.30 11.41 -11.13
CA GLU A 90 3.31 12.49 -11.19
C GLU A 90 2.23 12.37 -10.10
N VAL A 91 1.71 11.16 -9.90
CA VAL A 91 0.71 10.88 -8.86
C VAL A 91 1.28 11.19 -7.48
N MET A 92 2.50 10.73 -7.18
CA MET A 92 3.15 11.01 -5.91
C MET A 92 3.40 12.51 -5.72
N GLY A 93 3.88 13.20 -6.75
CA GLY A 93 4.10 14.64 -6.71
C GLY A 93 2.82 15.42 -6.40
N ARG A 94 1.68 15.00 -6.98
CA ARG A 94 0.36 15.60 -6.70
C ARG A 94 -0.12 15.29 -5.29
N ALA A 95 0.06 14.06 -4.81
CA ALA A 95 -0.32 13.67 -3.44
C ALA A 95 0.48 14.44 -2.38
N LEU A 96 1.78 14.66 -2.61
CA LEU A 96 2.62 15.48 -1.76
C LEU A 96 2.20 16.96 -1.80
N ALA A 97 1.90 17.49 -2.99
CA ALA A 97 1.49 18.89 -3.17
C ALA A 97 0.10 19.18 -2.61
N SER A 98 -0.82 18.21 -2.61
CA SER A 98 -2.18 18.37 -2.09
C SER A 98 -2.25 18.34 -0.56
N GLY A 99 -1.13 18.04 0.12
CA GLY A 99 -1.11 17.89 1.56
C GLY A 99 -1.96 16.71 2.05
N ALA A 100 -2.05 15.63 1.25
CA ALA A 100 -2.61 14.36 1.70
C ALA A 100 -2.01 14.08 3.09
N PRO A 101 -2.85 13.95 4.14
CA PRO A 101 -2.41 14.21 5.49
C PRO A 101 -1.35 13.18 5.90
N ALA A 102 -0.09 13.61 5.95
CA ALA A 102 0.81 13.07 6.95
C ALA A 102 0.12 13.35 8.29
N ARG A 103 -0.44 12.30 8.91
CA ARG A 103 -1.21 12.36 10.17
C ARG A 103 -0.73 13.52 11.05
N PRO A 104 -1.63 14.40 11.52
CA PRO A 104 -1.27 15.29 12.61
C PRO A 104 -0.86 14.41 13.79
N THR A 105 0.36 14.60 14.27
CA THR A 105 0.78 14.04 15.56
C THR A 105 -0.04 14.75 16.62
N ALA A 106 -0.99 14.03 17.22
CA ALA A 106 -1.61 14.40 18.49
C ALA A 106 -0.70 13.99 19.66
#